data_AF-A0A5K1E3K0-F1
#
_entry.id   AF-A0A5K1E3K0-F1
#
_cell.length_a   1.000
_cell.length_b   1.000
_cell.length_c   1.000
_cell.angle_alpha   90.00
_cell.angle_beta   90.00
_cell.angle_gamma   90.00
#
_symmetry.space_group_name_H-M   'P 1'
#
loop_
_entity.id
_entity.type
_entity.pdbx_description
1 polymer ?
#
loop_
_entity_poly.entity_id
_entity_poly.type
_entity_poly.pdbx_seq_one_letter_code
_entity_poly.pdbx_strand_id
1 'polypeptide(L)' 'MGLPCDDVVLVRHGLKAGEPAVITVNCPNKTGLGCDLCWIILEFGLSINRG' A
#
# COMPACT_ATOMS: atom_id res chain seq x y z
N MET A 1 13.87 0.86 25.92
CA MET A 1 13.48 -0.27 25.07
C MET A 1 12.62 0.31 23.97
N GLY A 2 13.19 0.49 22.77
CA GLY A 2 12.59 1.27 21.69
C GLY A 2 11.38 0.54 21.10
N LEU A 3 10.26 1.25 21.00
CA LEU A 3 9.07 0.78 20.30
C LEU A 3 9.45 0.53 18.83
N PRO A 4 9.29 -0.69 18.26
CA PRO A 4 9.38 -0.82 16.82
C PRO A 4 8.28 0.08 16.24
N CYS A 5 8.62 0.96 15.29
CA CYS A 5 7.62 1.71 14.54
C CYS A 5 6.56 0.72 14.05
N ASP A 6 5.33 0.83 14.56
CA ASP A 6 4.19 0.03 14.11
C ASP A 6 3.76 0.47 12.69
N ASP A 7 4.26 1.62 12.23
CA ASP A 7 4.18 2.12 10.86
C ASP A 7 5.04 1.28 9.91
N VAL A 8 4.46 0.21 9.37
CA VAL A 8 5.12 -0.67 8.40
C VAL A 8 4.37 -0.62 7.09
N VAL A 9 5.05 -0.15 6.04
CA VAL A 9 4.61 -0.32 4.66
C VAL A 9 5.41 -1.47 4.06
N LEU A 10 4.73 -2.55 3.70
CA LEU A 10 5.32 -3.68 2.99
C LEU A 10 4.80 -3.70 1.56
N VAL A 11 5.71 -3.63 0.60
CA VAL A 11 5.39 -3.79 -0.82
C VAL A 11 5.90 -5.16 -1.27
N ARG A 12 4.99 -6.02 -1.71
CA ARG A 12 5.31 -7.28 -2.36
C ARG A 12 5.04 -7.18 -3.85
N HIS A 13 6.08 -7.35 -4.65
CA HIS A 13 5.94 -7.42 -6.10
C HIS A 13 5.37 -8.76 -6.53
N GLY A 14 4.60 -8.75 -7.63
CA GLY A 14 4.20 -9.99 -8.32
C GLY A 14 5.43 -10.78 -8.77
N LEU A 15 5.35 -12.11 -8.72
CA LEU A 15 6.44 -13.00 -9.12
C LEU A 15 6.51 -13.15 -10.64
N LYS A 16 5.40 -12.87 -11.34
CA LYS A 16 5.26 -13.00 -12.79
C LYS A 16 4.77 -11.69 -13.42
N ALA A 17 5.05 -11.54 -14.71
CA ALA A 17 4.49 -10.45 -15.50
C ALA A 17 2.95 -10.51 -15.49
N GLY A 18 2.31 -9.40 -15.15
CA GLY A 18 0.86 -9.27 -15.05
C GLY A 18 0.27 -9.58 -13.66
N GLU A 19 1.07 -10.06 -12.70
CA GLU A 19 0.62 -10.18 -11.32
C GLU A 19 0.63 -8.82 -10.62
N PRO A 20 -0.44 -8.47 -9.86
CA PRO A 20 -0.48 -7.20 -9.14
C PRO A 20 0.52 -7.19 -7.98
N ALA A 21 1.05 -6.02 -7.65
CA ALA A 21 1.77 -5.82 -6.41
C ALA A 21 0.79 -5.73 -5.22
N VAL A 22 1.19 -6.24 -4.06
CA VAL A 22 0.43 -6.16 -2.81
C VAL A 22 1.11 -5.15 -1.89
N ILE A 23 0.40 -4.07 -1.58
CA ILE A 23 0.84 -3.05 -0.64
C ILE A 23 0.09 -3.27 0.67
N THR A 24 0.80 -3.66 1.73
CA THR A 24 0.27 -3.78 3.09
C THR A 24 0.71 -2.57 3.89
N VAL A 25 -0.25 -1.82 4.41
CA VAL A 25 0.01 -0.63 5.23
C VAL A 25 -0.50 -0.91 6.63
N ASN A 26 0.42 -0.92 7.60
CA ASN A 26 0.07 -0.79 9.01
C ASN A 26 0.38 0.64 9.45
N CYS A 27 -0.58 1.29 10.12
CA CYS A 27 -0.39 2.63 10.66
C CYS A 27 -1.34 2.87 11.85
N PRO A 28 -0.97 3.73 12.82
CA PRO A 28 -1.90 4.26 13.80
C PRO A 28 -2.92 5.13 13.06
N ASN A 29 -4.22 4.83 13.25
CA ASN A 29 -5.36 5.39 12.53
C ASN A 29 -5.12 6.82 11.99
N LYS A 30 -5.06 6.93 10.66
CA LYS A 30 -4.88 8.19 9.94
C LYS A 30 -6.04 8.42 8.98
N THR A 31 -6.78 9.50 9.20
CA THR A 31 -7.86 9.92 8.31
C THR A 31 -7.31 10.16 6.90
N GLY A 32 -8.00 9.64 5.89
CA GLY A 32 -7.66 9.89 4.47
C GLY A 32 -6.65 8.92 3.86
N LEU A 33 -6.01 8.04 4.63
CA LEU A 33 -4.93 7.17 4.12
C LEU A 33 -5.32 6.33 2.90
N GLY A 34 -6.51 5.72 2.90
CA GLY A 34 -6.99 4.96 1.75
C GLY A 34 -7.25 5.83 0.52
N CYS A 35 -7.70 7.08 0.72
CA CYS A 35 -7.94 8.02 -0.37
C CYS A 35 -6.62 8.51 -0.98
N ASP A 36 -5.66 8.89 -0.14
CA ASP A 36 -4.32 9.30 -0.57
C ASP A 36 -3.62 8.17 -1.34
N LEU A 37 -3.67 6.94 -0.81
CA LEU A 37 -3.05 5.79 -1.45
C LEU A 37 -3.70 5.48 -2.80
N CYS A 38 -5.04 5.47 -2.87
CA CYS A 38 -5.75 5.27 -4.14
C CYS A 38 -5.43 6.37 -5.15
N TRP A 39 -5.41 7.64 -4.72
CA TRP A 39 -5.11 8.75 -5.62
C TRP A 39 -3.70 8.64 -6.19
N ILE A 40 -2.70 8.39 -5.35
CA ILE A 40 -1.31 8.19 -5.80
C ILE A 40 -1.23 7.03 -6.81
N ILE A 41 -1.85 5.88 -6.52
CA ILE A 41 -1.85 4.73 -7.44
C ILE A 41 -2.43 5.11 -8.81
N LEU A 42 -3.55 5.84 -8.82
CA LEU A 42 -4.22 6.26 -10.04
C LEU A 42 -3.43 7.35 -10.81
N GLU A 43 -2.76 8.27 -10.12
CA GLU A 43 -1.89 9.28 -10.74
C GLU A 43 -0.72 8.64 -11.50
N PHE A 44 -0.20 7.50 -11.03
CA PHE A 44 0.81 6.72 -11.75
C PHE A 44 0.24 5.86 -12.89
N GLY A 45 -1.05 5.95 -13.19
CA GLY A 45 -1.71 5.18 -14.24
C GLY A 45 -1.83 3.69 -13.94
N LEU A 46 -1.69 3.30 -12.67
CA LEU A 46 -1.85 1.92 -12.23
C LEU A 46 -3.33 1.61 -11.93
N SER A 47 -3.69 0.34 -11.97
CA SER A 47 -5.03 -0.15 -11.62
C SER A 47 -5.05 -0.82 -10.25
N ILE A 48 -6.10 -0.55 -9.49
CA ILE A 48 -6.34 -1.22 -8.20
C ILE A 48 -7.25 -2.42 -8.44
N ASN A 49 -6.74 -3.61 -8.16
CA ASN A 49 -7.54 -4.83 -8.23
C ASN A 49 -8.36 -4.98 -6.95
N ARG A 50 -9.66 -5.25 -7.10
CA ARG A 50 -10.50 -5.61 -5.97
C ARG A 50 -10.12 -7.01 -5.50
N GLY A 51 -9.61 -7.11 -4.28
CA GLY A 51 -9.40 -8.37 -3.57
C GLY A 51 -10.68 -8.96 -3.02
#